data_AF-A0AAV2N2C7-F1
#
_entry.id   AF-A0AAV2N2C7-F1
#
_cell.length_a   1.000
_cell.length_b   1.000
_cell.length_c   1.000
_cell.angle_alpha   90.00
_cell.angle_beta   90.00
_cell.angle_gamma   90.00
#
_symmetry.space_group_name_H-M   'P 1'
#
loop_
_entity.id
_entity.type
_entity.pdbx_description
1 polymer ?
#
loop_
_entity_poly.entity_id
_entity_poly.type
_entity_poly.pdbx_seq_one_letter_code
_entity_poly.pdbx_strand_id
1 'polypeptide(L)'
;MSRQSVSPPGINSCERIRPERPRNTIQRLVWGPGSQFQVGHIGIPEDEGSNPRMALRRLLRLYEGRQYREAAGFLMKLPHYTLKAALTDIPVDLLIETLPHSLILLEALYSRLVELNVSDTKILRIEQVLWRIVHLISTSQDHVRSRIWCKLLVSLNRLSPNTKNTLISRRRGLERAVEGLGKHGLVPSSQTNNSENSVTPNLIPLPVALKEELETRMETYKLALHKIENFGKHAGTHKADQGVQAASHQRQLSLKYSEIQQRLIDNQSLLNTLEKAGGPCSLENLLAELKRRVEQDKEALRQWTALRNSTFASTNAKNPALAARLLQFSRGCALALQFMSEDNPQVLHLEENLGDDYEEESSSAGYHTDESCSPTPEPVVTGSNCEILSVEDNCSDLTSADITVERLAERYGALYAQANLHTLDALDTLESLKDAPDLKAKILYSVVVLSWRIAGMVQTSRRLEALKILNGAAASQTSVTTPELEECIKRQLATSGAQTGSREVAEQVVNQLERTLYDFPCLRGCAEVKSYATACSTLAWACLARSTPLVLDVAQSLEFRREVHVRHHASPNPHGIRIRSVLWPGLREGCQGPCLHRAVVMTC
;
A
#
# COMPACT_ATOMS: atom_id res chain seq x y z
N MET A 1 8.35 80.43 13.15
CA MET A 1 7.07 79.97 12.58
C MET A 1 7.07 78.45 12.74
N SER A 2 6.32 77.79 13.63
CA SER A 2 4.88 77.94 14.00
C SER A 2 4.01 77.65 12.76
N ARG A 3 3.06 76.70 12.72
CA ARG A 3 2.20 76.02 13.74
C ARG A 3 1.97 74.53 13.35
N GLN A 4 1.80 73.55 14.25
CA GLN A 4 0.60 73.18 15.07
C GLN A 4 -0.69 73.02 14.21
N SER A 5 -1.62 72.09 14.47
CA SER A 5 -2.00 71.30 15.67
C SER A 5 -2.51 69.88 15.28
N VAL A 6 -2.57 68.79 16.09
CA VAL A 6 -2.62 68.57 17.56
C VAL A 6 -4.02 68.83 18.17
N SER A 7 -5.02 67.97 17.91
CA SER A 7 -5.50 66.84 18.76
C SER A 7 -6.38 67.28 19.96
N PRO A 8 -6.89 66.37 20.84
CA PRO A 8 -7.56 65.06 20.67
C PRO A 8 -9.11 65.28 20.78
N PRO A 9 -9.91 64.66 21.70
CA PRO A 9 -10.17 63.26 22.11
C PRO A 9 -11.58 62.76 21.66
N GLY A 10 -12.17 61.62 22.04
CA GLY A 10 -11.69 60.40 22.74
C GLY A 10 -12.83 59.46 23.18
N ILE A 11 -12.51 58.52 24.10
CA ILE A 11 -13.40 57.69 24.94
C ILE A 11 -14.17 56.53 24.29
N ASN A 12 -13.68 55.32 24.60
CA ASN A 12 -14.40 54.08 24.97
C ASN A 12 -15.93 53.98 24.77
N SER A 13 -16.38 52.91 24.10
CA SER A 13 -17.26 51.88 24.72
C SER A 13 -17.42 50.67 23.80
N CYS A 14 -17.74 49.50 24.36
CA CYS A 14 -18.00 48.28 23.61
C CYS A 14 -19.41 48.32 23.00
N GLU A 15 -19.57 47.92 21.73
CA GLU A 15 -20.77 47.15 21.36
C GLU A 15 -20.58 46.16 20.21
N ARG A 16 -21.33 45.08 20.31
CA ARG A 16 -21.11 43.76 19.69
C ARG A 16 -21.65 43.69 18.26
N ILE A 17 -20.83 43.99 17.25
CA ILE A 17 -21.21 43.80 15.83
C ILE A 17 -21.06 42.32 15.43
N ARG A 18 -22.15 41.69 14.98
CA ARG A 18 -22.18 40.34 14.42
C ARG A 18 -21.79 40.38 12.92
N PRO A 19 -20.98 39.44 12.39
CA PRO A 19 -20.80 39.30 10.95
C PRO A 19 -22.11 38.84 10.28
N GLU A 20 -22.53 39.54 9.22
CA GLU A 20 -23.71 39.15 8.44
C GLU A 20 -23.44 37.87 7.61
N ARG A 21 -24.49 37.05 7.45
CA ARG A 21 -24.46 35.89 6.55
C ARG A 21 -24.83 36.32 5.12
N PRO A 22 -24.21 35.78 4.06
CA PRO A 22 -24.63 36.02 2.70
C PRO A 22 -26.05 35.49 2.45
N ARG A 23 -26.85 36.27 1.71
CA ARG A 23 -28.25 35.97 1.39
C ARG A 23 -28.34 34.90 0.29
N ASN A 24 -28.74 33.68 0.66
CA ASN A 24 -29.34 32.75 -0.31
C ASN A 24 -30.84 33.03 -0.42
N THR A 25 -31.31 33.29 -1.63
CA THR A 25 -32.72 33.53 -1.94
C THR A 25 -33.54 32.25 -1.93
N ILE A 26 -34.07 31.89 -0.76
CA ILE A 26 -35.26 31.04 -0.66
C ILE A 26 -36.42 31.94 -0.27
N GLN A 27 -37.41 32.08 -1.16
CA GLN A 27 -38.63 32.81 -0.85
C GLN A 27 -39.36 32.11 0.29
N ARG A 28 -39.44 32.79 1.43
CA ARG A 28 -40.16 32.36 2.62
C ARG A 28 -41.65 32.32 2.31
N LEU A 29 -42.20 31.13 2.02
CA LEU A 29 -43.63 30.92 1.80
C LEU A 29 -44.39 31.11 3.13
N VAL A 30 -44.67 32.36 3.46
CA VAL A 30 -45.59 32.73 4.53
C VAL A 30 -47.02 32.57 4.00
N TRP A 31 -47.77 31.65 4.58
CA TRP A 31 -49.22 31.54 4.35
C TRP A 31 -49.95 32.01 5.60
N GLY A 32 -50.90 32.94 5.42
CA GLY A 32 -51.63 33.58 6.51
C GLY A 32 -52.65 32.65 7.19
N PRO A 33 -53.19 33.06 8.35
CA PRO A 33 -54.14 32.25 9.12
C PRO A 33 -55.50 32.19 8.42
N GLY A 34 -55.79 31.07 7.77
CA GLY A 34 -57.08 30.77 7.13
C GLY A 34 -57.56 29.37 7.49
N SER A 35 -58.83 29.27 7.89
CA SER A 35 -59.54 28.11 8.46
C SER A 35 -58.90 27.43 9.68
N GLN A 36 -59.51 27.66 10.83
CA GLN A 36 -59.48 26.70 11.94
C GLN A 36 -60.06 25.37 11.43
N PHE A 37 -59.28 24.29 11.51
CA PHE A 37 -59.80 22.94 11.52
C PHE A 37 -59.47 22.30 12.86
N GLN A 38 -60.48 21.66 13.45
CA GLN A 38 -60.41 21.10 14.80
C GLN A 38 -59.39 19.96 14.86
N VAL A 39 -58.73 19.83 16.00
CA VAL A 39 -57.94 18.63 16.35
C VAL A 39 -58.92 17.49 16.56
N GLY A 40 -59.18 16.74 15.49
CA GLY A 40 -60.01 15.54 15.47
C GLY A 40 -59.19 14.33 15.11
N HIS A 41 -59.38 13.23 15.84
CA HIS A 41 -58.86 11.91 15.49
C HIS A 41 -59.47 11.49 14.14
N ILE A 42 -58.69 11.54 13.05
CA ILE A 42 -59.15 11.16 11.71
C ILE A 42 -58.14 10.16 11.13
N GLY A 43 -58.67 9.02 10.69
CA GLY A 43 -57.90 7.97 10.03
C GLY A 43 -57.27 8.46 8.72
N ILE A 44 -56.31 7.69 8.19
CA ILE A 44 -55.60 8.02 6.95
C ILE A 44 -56.62 8.26 5.81
N PRO A 45 -56.73 9.48 5.25
CA PRO A 45 -57.50 9.67 4.03
C PRO A 45 -56.71 9.01 2.89
N GLU A 46 -57.34 8.05 2.20
CA GLU A 46 -56.66 7.15 1.24
C GLU A 46 -56.11 7.86 -0.01
N ASP A 47 -56.41 9.15 -0.20
CA ASP A 47 -56.07 9.93 -1.40
C ASP A 47 -54.79 10.78 -1.27
N GLU A 48 -54.32 11.12 -0.06
CA GLU A 48 -53.15 12.00 0.11
C GLU A 48 -51.82 11.38 -0.38
N GLY A 49 -51.75 10.05 -0.45
CA GLY A 49 -50.60 9.32 -0.99
C GLY A 49 -50.52 9.29 -2.53
N SER A 50 -51.59 9.70 -3.22
CA SER A 50 -51.69 9.61 -4.69
C SER A 50 -51.03 10.77 -5.42
N ASN A 51 -50.95 11.96 -4.79
CA ASN A 51 -50.37 13.15 -5.42
C ASN A 51 -48.95 13.44 -4.88
N PRO A 52 -47.89 13.40 -5.74
CA PRO A 52 -46.50 13.56 -5.28
C PRO A 52 -46.23 14.91 -4.61
N ARG A 53 -46.95 15.98 -5.00
CA ARG A 53 -46.81 17.30 -4.38
C ARG A 53 -47.45 17.38 -3.00
N MET A 54 -48.51 16.61 -2.73
CA MET A 54 -49.12 16.53 -1.39
C MET A 54 -48.28 15.63 -0.47
N ALA A 55 -47.84 14.48 -0.99
CA ALA A 55 -46.92 13.59 -0.28
C ALA A 55 -45.64 14.30 0.15
N LEU A 56 -44.98 15.05 -0.75
CA LEU A 56 -43.78 15.83 -0.42
C LEU A 56 -44.05 16.90 0.65
N ARG A 57 -45.15 17.67 0.52
CA ARG A 57 -45.52 18.69 1.52
C ARG A 57 -45.77 18.09 2.89
N ARG A 58 -46.42 16.92 2.96
CA ARG A 58 -46.67 16.20 4.22
C ARG A 58 -45.36 15.68 4.83
N LEU A 59 -44.48 15.09 4.00
CA LEU A 59 -43.16 14.62 4.44
C LEU A 59 -42.30 15.75 5.01
N LEU A 60 -42.26 16.91 4.33
CA LEU A 60 -41.52 18.08 4.79
C LEU A 60 -42.10 18.68 6.09
N ARG A 61 -43.43 18.73 6.25
CA ARG A 61 -44.05 19.16 7.52
C ARG A 61 -43.69 18.24 8.70
N LEU A 62 -43.72 16.93 8.50
CA LEU A 62 -43.31 15.95 9.53
C LEU A 62 -41.81 16.06 9.86
N TYR A 63 -40.98 16.36 8.86
CA TYR A 63 -39.57 16.66 9.04
C TYR A 63 -39.33 17.96 9.86
N GLU A 64 -40.01 19.06 9.51
CA GLU A 64 -39.95 20.33 10.24
C GLU A 64 -40.41 20.18 11.70
N GLY A 65 -41.46 19.38 11.93
CA GLY A 65 -41.93 18.98 13.26
C GLY A 65 -41.01 18.01 14.02
N ARG A 66 -39.89 17.58 13.44
CA ARG A 66 -38.93 16.58 13.98
C ARG A 66 -39.56 15.19 14.23
N GLN A 67 -40.71 14.89 13.65
CA GLN A 67 -41.42 13.62 13.79
C GLN A 67 -40.82 12.54 12.87
N TYR A 68 -39.51 12.27 12.99
CA TYR A 68 -38.76 11.41 12.07
C TYR A 68 -39.32 9.98 11.94
N ARG A 69 -39.88 9.42 13.04
CA ARG A 69 -40.51 8.09 13.05
C ARG A 69 -41.83 8.05 12.27
N GLU A 70 -42.65 9.10 12.39
CA GLU A 70 -43.91 9.23 11.65
C GLU A 70 -43.65 9.53 10.17
N ALA A 71 -42.66 10.38 9.87
CA ALA A 71 -42.18 10.65 8.52
C ALA A 71 -41.71 9.36 7.82
N ALA A 72 -40.95 8.52 8.52
CA ALA A 72 -40.52 7.20 8.01
C ALA A 72 -41.71 6.27 7.77
N GLY A 73 -42.64 6.16 8.72
CA GLY A 73 -43.85 5.35 8.60
C GLY A 73 -44.80 5.81 7.48
N PHE A 74 -44.86 7.12 7.19
CA PHE A 74 -45.56 7.67 6.05
C PHE A 74 -44.85 7.33 4.74
N LEU A 75 -43.53 7.51 4.67
CA LEU A 75 -42.71 7.23 3.48
C LEU A 75 -42.77 5.76 3.05
N MET A 76 -42.77 4.81 3.99
CA MET A 76 -42.94 3.38 3.70
C MET A 76 -44.30 3.03 3.09
N LYS A 77 -45.34 3.85 3.34
CA LYS A 77 -46.71 3.65 2.82
C LYS A 77 -46.97 4.33 1.47
N LEU A 78 -46.04 5.16 0.98
CA LEU A 78 -46.23 5.88 -0.29
C LEU A 78 -46.18 4.93 -1.50
N PRO A 79 -47.07 5.08 -2.50
CA PRO A 79 -46.98 4.33 -3.75
C PRO A 79 -45.66 4.55 -4.49
N HIS A 80 -45.19 3.51 -5.19
CA HIS A 80 -43.93 3.54 -5.93
C HIS A 80 -43.85 4.69 -6.96
N TYR A 81 -44.96 4.98 -7.64
CA TYR A 81 -45.01 6.07 -8.62
C TYR A 81 -44.93 7.45 -7.95
N THR A 82 -45.63 7.65 -6.83
CA THR A 82 -45.60 8.89 -6.03
C THR A 82 -44.20 9.17 -5.52
N LEU A 83 -43.54 8.16 -4.94
CA LEU A 83 -42.18 8.30 -4.41
C LEU A 83 -41.16 8.59 -5.51
N LYS A 84 -41.23 7.90 -6.66
CA LYS A 84 -40.36 8.15 -7.81
C LYS A 84 -40.53 9.57 -8.38
N ALA A 85 -41.75 10.11 -8.38
CA ALA A 85 -42.03 11.46 -8.85
C ALA A 85 -41.67 12.57 -7.85
N ALA A 86 -41.59 12.27 -6.55
CA ALA A 86 -41.20 13.23 -5.50
C ALA A 86 -39.69 13.21 -5.18
N LEU A 87 -38.95 12.18 -5.61
CA LEU A 87 -37.58 11.90 -5.17
C LEU A 87 -36.58 13.05 -5.43
N THR A 88 -36.70 13.75 -6.57
CA THR A 88 -35.81 14.87 -6.93
C THR A 88 -35.91 16.06 -5.99
N ASP A 89 -37.05 16.17 -5.30
CA ASP A 89 -37.43 17.34 -4.51
C ASP A 89 -37.22 17.08 -3.00
N ILE A 90 -36.77 15.88 -2.61
CA ILE A 90 -36.45 15.53 -1.22
C ILE A 90 -35.06 16.09 -0.87
N PRO A 91 -34.93 16.96 0.15
CA PRO A 91 -33.65 17.58 0.53
C PRO A 91 -32.76 16.60 1.33
N VAL A 92 -32.16 15.62 0.66
CA VAL A 92 -31.31 14.58 1.28
C VAL A 92 -30.16 15.20 2.08
N ASP A 93 -29.53 16.27 1.58
CA ASP A 93 -28.43 16.97 2.27
C ASP A 93 -28.83 17.42 3.69
N LEU A 94 -30.06 17.92 3.87
CA LEU A 94 -30.60 18.38 5.15
C LEU A 94 -30.93 17.20 6.10
N LEU A 95 -31.30 16.05 5.54
CA LEU A 95 -31.43 14.80 6.31
C LEU A 95 -30.07 14.33 6.83
N ILE A 96 -28.99 14.46 6.04
CA ILE A 96 -27.62 14.08 6.44
C ILE A 96 -27.10 14.98 7.56
N GLU A 97 -27.32 16.30 7.46
CA GLU A 97 -26.90 17.27 8.49
C GLU A 97 -27.58 17.00 9.84
N THR A 98 -28.82 16.50 9.84
CA THR A 98 -29.60 16.22 11.06
C THR A 98 -29.34 14.84 11.70
N LEU A 99 -28.43 14.03 11.13
CA LEU A 99 -27.96 12.79 11.78
C LEU A 99 -27.27 13.10 13.12
N PRO A 100 -27.56 12.32 14.19
CA PRO A 100 -28.20 11.00 14.18
C PRO A 100 -29.75 10.98 14.25
N HIS A 101 -30.44 12.10 14.45
CA HIS A 101 -31.89 12.12 14.71
C HIS A 101 -32.74 11.66 13.50
N SER A 102 -32.29 12.00 12.30
CA SER A 102 -32.92 11.63 11.02
C SER A 102 -32.69 10.17 10.60
N LEU A 103 -31.95 9.37 11.38
CA LEU A 103 -31.49 8.02 10.99
C LEU A 103 -32.63 7.09 10.53
N ILE A 104 -33.75 7.06 11.25
CA ILE A 104 -34.90 6.19 10.94
C ILE A 104 -35.55 6.62 9.60
N LEU A 105 -35.60 7.93 9.33
CA LEU A 105 -36.15 8.48 8.08
C LEU A 105 -35.23 8.22 6.89
N LEU A 106 -33.91 8.31 7.10
CA LEU A 106 -32.92 7.95 6.07
C LEU A 106 -32.93 6.45 5.77
N GLU A 107 -33.03 5.58 6.78
CA GLU A 107 -33.15 4.13 6.58
C GLU A 107 -34.38 3.80 5.73
N ALA A 108 -35.56 4.28 6.10
CA ALA A 108 -36.79 4.08 5.32
C ALA A 108 -36.66 4.60 3.87
N LEU A 109 -36.04 5.78 3.68
CA LEU A 109 -35.81 6.36 2.35
C LEU A 109 -34.91 5.45 1.49
N TYR A 110 -33.73 5.06 2.00
CA TYR A 110 -32.80 4.21 1.24
C TYR A 110 -33.34 2.79 1.03
N SER A 111 -34.09 2.22 1.97
CA SER A 111 -34.73 0.91 1.81
C SER A 111 -35.80 0.93 0.71
N ARG A 112 -36.67 1.96 0.63
CA ARG A 112 -37.60 2.12 -0.50
C ARG A 112 -36.91 2.42 -1.84
N LEU A 113 -35.71 3.02 -1.82
CA LEU A 113 -34.93 3.26 -3.03
C LEU A 113 -34.32 1.99 -3.62
N VAL A 114 -33.94 1.02 -2.78
CA VAL A 114 -33.55 -0.33 -3.21
C VAL A 114 -34.71 -0.99 -3.96
N GLU A 115 -35.92 -0.95 -3.40
CA GLU A 115 -37.13 -1.53 -4.01
C GLU A 115 -37.50 -0.86 -5.35
N LEU A 116 -37.20 0.43 -5.51
CA LEU A 116 -37.40 1.19 -6.75
C LEU A 116 -36.29 1.00 -7.79
N ASN A 117 -35.20 0.28 -7.48
CA ASN A 117 -34.01 0.12 -8.33
C ASN A 117 -33.46 1.45 -8.90
N VAL A 118 -33.41 2.50 -8.08
CA VAL A 118 -32.91 3.82 -8.50
C VAL A 118 -31.38 3.83 -8.54
N SER A 119 -30.81 4.05 -9.73
CA SER A 119 -29.36 4.01 -9.97
C SER A 119 -28.67 5.39 -10.04
N ASP A 120 -29.40 6.51 -9.87
CA ASP A 120 -28.81 7.85 -9.94
C ASP A 120 -28.01 8.20 -8.67
N THR A 121 -26.72 7.89 -8.72
CA THR A 121 -25.75 8.11 -7.63
C THR A 121 -25.62 9.58 -7.19
N LYS A 122 -26.00 10.56 -8.02
CA LYS A 122 -25.84 11.98 -7.70
C LYS A 122 -26.93 12.49 -6.76
N ILE A 123 -28.17 12.08 -7.00
CA ILE A 123 -29.33 12.37 -6.13
C ILE A 123 -29.15 11.66 -4.78
N LEU A 124 -28.61 10.44 -4.81
CA LEU A 124 -28.53 9.56 -3.65
C LEU A 124 -27.41 9.89 -2.64
N ARG A 125 -26.49 10.81 -2.93
CA ARG A 125 -25.43 11.30 -2.00
C ARG A 125 -24.67 10.21 -1.20
N ILE A 126 -24.56 9.01 -1.76
CA ILE A 126 -24.20 7.76 -1.07
C ILE A 126 -22.90 7.90 -0.24
N GLU A 127 -21.87 8.52 -0.82
CA GLU A 127 -20.60 8.73 -0.13
C GLU A 127 -20.72 9.67 1.09
N GLN A 128 -21.53 10.72 1.02
CA GLN A 128 -21.70 11.67 2.12
C GLN A 128 -22.42 11.01 3.30
N VAL A 129 -23.45 10.19 3.01
CA VAL A 129 -24.13 9.39 4.02
C VAL A 129 -23.17 8.39 4.64
N LEU A 130 -22.41 7.65 3.83
CA LEU A 130 -21.42 6.69 4.32
C LEU A 130 -20.40 7.35 5.27
N TRP A 131 -19.79 8.47 4.89
CA TRP A 131 -18.79 9.14 5.73
C TRP A 131 -19.40 9.76 6.99
N ARG A 132 -20.66 10.21 6.94
CA ARG A 132 -21.38 10.68 8.13
C ARG A 132 -21.70 9.53 9.09
N ILE A 133 -22.12 8.37 8.57
CA ILE A 133 -22.32 7.13 9.35
C ILE A 133 -20.99 6.71 10.01
N VAL A 134 -19.92 6.54 9.22
CA VAL A 134 -18.60 6.12 9.72
C VAL A 134 -18.08 7.06 10.81
N HIS A 135 -18.26 8.37 10.63
CA HIS A 135 -17.91 9.36 11.65
C HIS A 135 -18.70 9.17 12.95
N LEU A 136 -20.02 9.01 12.87
CA LEU A 136 -20.88 8.84 14.05
C LEU A 136 -20.61 7.52 14.78
N ILE A 137 -20.44 6.41 14.05
CA ILE A 137 -20.01 5.11 14.61
C ILE A 137 -18.62 5.23 15.25
N SER A 138 -17.68 5.96 14.64
CA SER A 138 -16.34 6.12 15.21
C SER A 138 -16.30 6.98 16.48
N THR A 139 -17.32 7.82 16.71
CA THR A 139 -17.37 8.79 17.83
C THR A 139 -18.37 8.42 18.92
N SER A 140 -19.39 7.61 18.61
CA SER A 140 -20.49 7.26 19.52
C SER A 140 -20.55 5.73 19.67
N GLN A 141 -20.27 5.22 20.88
CA GLN A 141 -20.37 3.78 21.20
C GLN A 141 -21.83 3.34 21.48
N ASP A 142 -22.81 4.00 20.84
CA ASP A 142 -24.24 3.78 21.10
C ASP A 142 -24.74 2.51 20.39
N HIS A 143 -24.46 1.34 21.00
CA HIS A 143 -24.90 0.03 20.51
C HIS A 143 -26.43 -0.04 20.26
N VAL A 144 -27.23 0.76 20.97
CA VAL A 144 -28.70 0.87 20.86
C VAL A 144 -29.19 1.12 19.42
N ARG A 145 -28.42 1.82 18.59
CA ARG A 145 -28.81 2.12 17.19
C ARG A 145 -28.21 1.17 16.16
N SER A 146 -27.43 0.16 16.59
CA SER A 146 -26.70 -0.79 15.73
C SER A 146 -27.59 -1.37 14.61
N ARG A 147 -28.75 -1.94 14.96
CA ARG A 147 -29.69 -2.56 14.01
C ARG A 147 -30.17 -1.62 12.89
N ILE A 148 -30.26 -0.31 13.16
CA ILE A 148 -30.70 0.68 12.17
C ILE A 148 -29.52 1.12 11.30
N TRP A 149 -28.31 1.23 11.85
CA TRP A 149 -27.09 1.41 11.07
C TRP A 149 -26.84 0.23 10.11
N CYS A 150 -27.04 -1.02 10.56
CA CYS A 150 -26.94 -2.21 9.69
C CYS A 150 -27.90 -2.13 8.50
N LYS A 151 -29.20 -1.90 8.75
CA LYS A 151 -30.21 -1.76 7.68
C LYS A 151 -29.84 -0.69 6.67
N LEU A 152 -29.48 0.51 7.14
CA LEU A 152 -29.09 1.62 6.27
C LEU A 152 -27.82 1.29 5.46
N LEU A 153 -26.80 0.71 6.07
CA LEU A 153 -25.55 0.32 5.40
C LEU A 153 -25.75 -0.82 4.37
N VAL A 154 -26.62 -1.79 4.66
CA VAL A 154 -27.03 -2.83 3.71
C VAL A 154 -27.79 -2.22 2.53
N SER A 155 -28.73 -1.30 2.76
CA SER A 155 -29.45 -0.60 1.69
C SER A 155 -28.50 0.25 0.82
N LEU A 156 -27.53 0.94 1.41
CA LEU A 156 -26.47 1.67 0.67
C LEU A 156 -25.58 0.71 -0.15
N ASN A 157 -25.23 -0.46 0.40
CA ASN A 157 -24.45 -1.48 -0.31
C ASN A 157 -25.21 -2.07 -1.51
N ARG A 158 -26.52 -2.29 -1.38
CA ARG A 158 -27.39 -2.79 -2.45
C ARG A 158 -27.58 -1.75 -3.57
N LEU A 159 -27.68 -0.46 -3.22
CA LEU A 159 -27.77 0.65 -4.19
C LEU A 159 -26.44 0.92 -4.91
N SER A 160 -25.30 0.71 -4.25
CA SER A 160 -23.99 0.81 -4.89
C SER A 160 -22.98 -0.17 -4.27
N PRO A 161 -22.65 -1.30 -4.94
CA PRO A 161 -21.69 -2.27 -4.40
C PRO A 161 -20.27 -1.71 -4.32
N ASN A 162 -19.98 -0.62 -5.04
CA ASN A 162 -18.71 0.09 -4.95
C ASN A 162 -18.48 0.73 -3.57
N THR A 163 -19.54 0.95 -2.78
CA THR A 163 -19.48 1.52 -1.43
C THR A 163 -18.59 0.69 -0.50
N LYS A 164 -18.75 -0.65 -0.53
CA LYS A 164 -17.96 -1.60 0.27
C LYS A 164 -16.48 -1.58 -0.13
N ASN A 165 -16.19 -1.58 -1.43
CA ASN A 165 -14.81 -1.50 -1.96
C ASN A 165 -14.12 -0.17 -1.62
N THR A 166 -14.86 0.94 -1.71
CA THR A 166 -14.38 2.28 -1.34
C THR A 166 -14.03 2.35 0.15
N LEU A 167 -14.89 1.76 1.00
CA LEU A 167 -14.69 1.69 2.44
C LEU A 167 -13.47 0.81 2.82
N ILE A 168 -13.30 -0.35 2.18
CA ILE A 168 -12.12 -1.22 2.35
C ILE A 168 -10.84 -0.50 1.94
N SER A 169 -10.82 0.12 0.75
CA SER A 169 -9.67 0.85 0.22
C SER A 169 -9.25 1.99 1.16
N ARG A 170 -10.24 2.72 1.68
CA ARG A 170 -10.02 3.80 2.65
C ARG A 170 -9.54 3.30 4.01
N ARG A 171 -10.08 2.19 4.54
CA ARG A 171 -9.58 1.58 5.78
C ARG A 171 -8.09 1.26 5.68
N ARG A 172 -7.68 0.55 4.60
CA ARG A 172 -6.25 0.26 4.32
C ARG A 172 -5.40 1.52 4.17
N GLY A 173 -5.96 2.60 3.61
CA GLY A 173 -5.29 3.89 3.50
C GLY A 173 -5.04 4.57 4.86
N LEU A 174 -6.01 4.47 5.78
CA LEU A 174 -5.87 4.98 7.15
C LEU A 174 -4.89 4.12 7.97
N GLU A 175 -4.97 2.80 7.85
CA GLU A 175 -4.05 1.84 8.49
C GLU A 175 -2.60 2.11 8.06
N ARG A 176 -2.32 2.17 6.75
CA ARG A 176 -0.98 2.49 6.20
C ARG A 176 -0.46 3.87 6.62
N ALA A 177 -1.33 4.87 6.78
CA ALA A 177 -0.94 6.18 7.26
C ALA A 177 -0.52 6.15 8.76
N VAL A 178 -1.27 5.43 9.60
CA VAL A 178 -0.92 5.25 11.03
C VAL A 178 0.35 4.42 11.19
N GLU A 179 0.49 3.34 10.43
CA GLU A 179 1.70 2.51 10.39
C GLU A 179 2.93 3.32 9.94
N GLY A 180 2.77 4.19 8.93
CA GLY A 180 3.81 5.10 8.49
C GLY A 180 4.30 6.03 9.61
N LEU A 181 3.38 6.69 10.29
CA LEU A 181 3.69 7.51 11.47
C LEU A 181 4.38 6.68 12.58
N GLY A 182 3.99 5.43 12.78
CA GLY A 182 4.65 4.51 13.73
C GLY A 182 6.08 4.13 13.35
N LYS A 183 6.39 4.09 12.04
CA LYS A 183 7.73 3.84 11.50
C LYS A 183 8.67 5.06 11.58
N HIS A 184 8.26 6.16 12.22
CA HIS A 184 9.10 7.34 12.48
C HIS A 184 9.93 7.15 13.76
N GLY A 185 10.73 6.08 13.81
CA GLY A 185 11.53 5.71 14.98
C GLY A 185 12.88 6.44 15.08
N LEU A 186 13.73 5.93 15.96
CA LEU A 186 15.15 6.26 16.00
C LEU A 186 15.90 5.52 14.87
N VAL A 187 17.11 5.96 14.57
CA VAL A 187 17.98 5.44 13.49
C VAL A 187 19.34 5.07 14.10
N PRO A 188 20.04 4.02 13.63
CA PRO A 188 21.38 3.69 14.14
C PRO A 188 22.35 4.85 13.96
N SER A 189 23.08 5.20 15.03
CA SER A 189 24.22 6.11 14.95
C SER A 189 25.38 5.43 14.20
N SER A 190 26.08 6.20 13.36
CA SER A 190 27.33 5.78 12.71
C SER A 190 28.53 5.78 13.67
N GLN A 191 28.38 6.27 14.91
CA GLN A 191 29.42 6.18 15.93
C GLN A 191 29.50 4.76 16.50
N THR A 192 30.40 3.96 15.94
CA THR A 192 30.92 2.75 16.60
C THR A 192 31.74 3.17 17.82
N ASN A 193 31.07 3.42 18.95
CA ASN A 193 31.74 3.52 20.23
C ASN A 193 32.40 2.18 20.53
N ASN A 194 33.73 2.17 20.66
CA ASN A 194 34.56 0.98 20.94
C ASN A 194 34.41 0.51 22.39
N SER A 195 33.17 0.35 22.87
CA SER A 195 32.83 -0.32 24.11
C SER A 195 32.33 -1.73 23.78
N GLU A 196 33.20 -2.72 23.92
CA GLU A 196 33.01 -4.13 23.48
C GLU A 196 31.87 -4.91 24.18
N ASN A 197 30.98 -4.24 24.92
CA ASN A 197 29.95 -4.87 25.78
C ASN A 197 28.53 -4.27 25.63
N SER A 198 28.19 -3.66 24.48
CA SER A 198 26.82 -3.23 24.17
C SER A 198 26.34 -3.80 22.84
N VAL A 199 25.47 -4.80 22.89
CA VAL A 199 24.87 -5.45 21.70
C VAL A 199 23.75 -4.60 21.07
N THR A 200 23.33 -3.51 21.73
CA THR A 200 22.34 -2.57 21.18
C THR A 200 23.02 -1.46 20.38
N PRO A 201 22.69 -1.27 19.08
CA PRO A 201 23.15 -0.10 18.34
C PRO A 201 22.59 1.16 18.98
N ASN A 202 23.43 2.19 19.17
CA ASN A 202 22.98 3.46 19.72
C ASN A 202 21.97 4.12 18.78
N LEU A 203 20.70 4.11 19.18
CA LEU A 203 19.58 4.62 18.42
C LEU A 203 19.38 6.11 18.69
N ILE A 204 19.50 6.94 17.67
CA ILE A 204 19.40 8.41 17.76
C ILE A 204 18.34 8.98 16.80
N PRO A 205 17.78 10.17 17.05
CA PRO A 205 16.83 10.78 16.12
C PRO A 205 17.47 11.05 14.76
N LEU A 206 16.74 10.78 13.66
CA LEU A 206 17.23 11.00 12.29
C LEU A 206 17.88 12.39 12.04
N PRO A 207 17.36 13.52 12.56
CA PRO A 207 18.01 14.82 12.40
C PRO A 207 19.38 14.92 13.08
N VAL A 208 19.59 14.19 14.19
CA VAL A 208 20.87 14.13 14.91
C VAL A 208 21.85 13.26 14.13
N ALA A 209 21.43 12.08 13.66
CA ALA A 209 22.24 11.22 12.79
C ALA A 209 22.70 11.96 11.52
N LEU A 210 21.78 12.65 10.84
CA LEU A 210 22.12 13.46 9.66
C LEU A 210 23.12 14.58 9.99
N LYS A 211 22.99 15.24 11.16
CA LYS A 211 23.93 16.29 11.57
C LYS A 211 25.33 15.73 11.82
N GLU A 212 25.46 14.69 12.64
CA GLU A 212 26.74 14.03 12.96
C GLU A 212 27.45 13.53 11.70
N GLU A 213 26.70 12.89 10.80
CA GLU A 213 27.21 12.31 9.56
C GLU A 213 27.67 13.38 8.55
N LEU A 214 27.01 14.54 8.51
CA LEU A 214 27.39 15.69 7.70
C LEU A 214 28.59 16.45 8.30
N GLU A 215 28.65 16.59 9.63
CA GLU A 215 29.77 17.23 10.32
C GLU A 215 31.06 16.39 10.15
N THR A 216 30.98 15.07 10.28
CA THR A 216 32.09 14.13 10.06
C THR A 216 32.63 14.18 8.62
N ARG A 217 31.74 14.24 7.60
CA ARG A 217 32.15 14.45 6.20
C ARG A 217 32.75 15.83 5.96
N MET A 218 32.19 16.88 6.55
CA MET A 218 32.74 18.23 6.45
C MET A 218 34.16 18.31 6.99
N GLU A 219 34.44 17.70 8.15
CA GLU A 219 35.78 17.70 8.76
C GLU A 219 36.81 16.92 7.94
N THR A 220 36.45 15.73 7.46
CA THR A 220 37.32 14.91 6.61
C THR A 220 37.62 15.57 5.26
N TYR A 221 36.63 16.22 4.62
CA TYR A 221 36.86 16.99 3.40
C TYR A 221 37.71 18.26 3.64
N LYS A 222 37.52 18.98 4.75
CA LYS A 222 38.40 20.10 5.14
C LYS A 222 39.85 19.63 5.30
N LEU A 223 40.07 18.47 5.93
CA LEU A 223 41.40 17.90 6.13
C LEU A 223 42.04 17.44 4.80
N ALA A 224 41.24 16.87 3.89
CA ALA A 224 41.68 16.52 2.54
C ALA A 224 42.08 17.76 1.69
N LEU A 225 41.28 18.83 1.73
CA LEU A 225 41.60 20.10 1.07
C LEU A 225 42.91 20.70 1.59
N HIS A 226 43.09 20.75 2.92
CA HIS A 226 44.34 21.22 3.52
C HIS A 226 45.56 20.38 3.11
N LYS A 227 45.42 19.07 2.90
CA LYS A 227 46.49 18.23 2.33
C LYS A 227 46.82 18.63 0.89
N ILE A 228 45.82 18.80 0.03
CA ILE A 228 45.98 19.22 -1.37
C ILE A 228 46.71 20.58 -1.47
N GLU A 229 46.33 21.55 -0.65
CA GLU A 229 46.99 22.87 -0.58
C GLU A 229 48.46 22.78 -0.15
N ASN A 230 48.82 21.82 0.72
CA ASN A 230 50.18 21.64 1.19
C ASN A 230 51.08 20.86 0.21
N PHE A 231 50.51 19.93 -0.58
CA PHE A 231 51.23 19.31 -1.69
C PHE A 231 51.63 20.36 -2.75
N GLY A 232 50.73 21.31 -3.05
CA GLY A 232 51.00 22.43 -3.97
C GLY A 232 52.20 23.29 -3.56
N LYS A 233 52.44 23.47 -2.26
CA LYS A 233 53.59 24.26 -1.74
C LYS A 233 54.94 23.57 -1.98
N HIS A 234 54.97 22.23 -2.03
CA HIS A 234 56.20 21.45 -2.26
C HIS A 234 56.55 21.32 -3.75
N ALA A 235 55.58 21.51 -4.65
CA ALA A 235 55.82 21.63 -6.10
C ALA A 235 56.45 22.98 -6.51
N GLY A 236 56.52 23.96 -5.60
CA GLY A 236 56.90 25.35 -5.89
C GLY A 236 58.37 25.61 -6.30
N THR A 237 59.27 24.62 -6.18
CA THR A 237 60.69 24.77 -6.55
C THR A 237 61.01 24.38 -8.01
N HIS A 238 60.08 23.73 -8.72
CA HIS A 238 60.26 23.36 -10.13
C HIS A 238 59.07 23.85 -10.99
N LYS A 239 59.22 25.07 -11.55
CA LYS A 239 58.42 25.73 -12.60
C LYS A 239 57.28 24.86 -13.19
N ALA A 240 56.13 24.84 -12.52
CA ALA A 240 55.02 23.96 -12.88
C ALA A 240 54.46 24.20 -14.31
N ASP A 241 54.56 25.43 -14.82
CA ASP A 241 54.05 25.80 -16.16
C ASP A 241 54.86 25.21 -17.34
N GLN A 242 56.10 24.75 -17.14
CA GLN A 242 56.89 24.14 -18.21
C GLN A 242 56.68 22.62 -18.33
N GLY A 243 56.03 21.98 -17.35
CA GLY A 243 55.82 20.52 -17.31
C GLY A 243 54.52 20.01 -17.94
N VAL A 244 53.54 20.88 -18.21
CA VAL A 244 52.25 20.52 -18.85
C VAL A 244 52.32 20.64 -20.38
N GLN A 245 53.24 21.47 -20.90
CA GLN A 245 53.45 21.73 -22.33
C GLN A 245 54.38 20.71 -23.02
N ALA A 246 55.17 19.94 -22.25
CA ALA A 246 56.01 18.88 -22.80
C ALA A 246 55.18 17.65 -23.16
N ALA A 247 55.41 17.07 -24.35
CA ALA A 247 54.74 15.85 -24.79
C ALA A 247 54.89 14.73 -23.74
N SER A 248 53.80 14.01 -23.46
CA SER A 248 53.67 13.04 -22.36
C SER A 248 54.89 12.10 -22.22
N HIS A 249 55.43 11.62 -23.34
CA HIS A 249 56.60 10.76 -23.40
C HIS A 249 57.89 11.41 -22.84
N GLN A 250 58.18 12.68 -23.16
CA GLN A 250 59.36 13.38 -22.64
C GLN A 250 59.24 13.66 -21.13
N ARG A 251 58.02 13.88 -20.65
CA ARG A 251 57.72 13.97 -19.21
C ARG A 251 57.89 12.62 -18.51
N GLN A 252 57.42 11.52 -19.11
CA GLN A 252 57.59 10.17 -18.56
C GLN A 252 59.08 9.80 -18.40
N LEU A 253 59.91 10.11 -19.40
CA LEU A 253 61.36 9.82 -19.38
C LEU A 253 62.18 10.71 -18.44
N SER A 254 61.61 11.78 -17.87
CA SER A 254 62.30 12.72 -16.98
C SER A 254 61.91 12.59 -15.49
N LEU A 255 60.96 11.72 -15.15
CA LEU A 255 60.55 11.47 -13.76
C LEU A 255 61.66 10.79 -12.97
N LYS A 256 62.00 11.34 -11.79
CA LYS A 256 62.94 10.71 -10.86
C LYS A 256 62.23 9.80 -9.87
N TYR A 257 62.95 8.78 -9.38
CA TYR A 257 62.46 7.88 -8.33
C TYR A 257 61.91 8.63 -7.10
N SER A 258 62.62 9.66 -6.63
CA SER A 258 62.18 10.48 -5.48
C SER A 258 60.89 11.25 -5.73
N GLU A 259 60.68 11.74 -6.96
CA GLU A 259 59.46 12.46 -7.37
C GLU A 259 58.26 11.50 -7.42
N ILE A 260 58.47 10.27 -7.91
CA ILE A 260 57.46 9.20 -7.91
C ILE A 260 57.14 8.76 -6.48
N GLN A 261 58.16 8.58 -5.63
CA GLN A 261 58.00 8.19 -4.22
C GLN A 261 57.22 9.25 -3.43
N GLN A 262 57.55 10.54 -3.58
CA GLN A 262 56.81 11.61 -2.91
C GLN A 262 55.36 11.67 -3.40
N ARG A 263 55.13 11.59 -4.71
CA ARG A 263 53.77 11.55 -5.28
C ARG A 263 52.95 10.36 -4.76
N LEU A 264 53.58 9.20 -4.56
CA LEU A 264 52.93 8.03 -3.96
C LEU A 264 52.53 8.30 -2.50
N ILE A 265 53.43 8.86 -1.70
CA ILE A 265 53.17 9.23 -0.29
C ILE A 265 52.01 10.24 -0.21
N ASP A 266 52.04 11.29 -1.03
CA ASP A 266 51.02 12.34 -1.07
C ASP A 266 49.65 11.78 -1.48
N ASN A 267 49.61 11.01 -2.57
CA ASN A 267 48.39 10.35 -3.05
C ASN A 267 47.82 9.35 -2.03
N GLN A 268 48.65 8.50 -1.42
CA GLN A 268 48.19 7.53 -0.43
C GLN A 268 47.71 8.23 0.85
N SER A 269 48.39 9.29 1.28
CA SER A 269 47.96 10.11 2.42
C SER A 269 46.61 10.79 2.17
N LEU A 270 46.33 11.22 0.93
CA LEU A 270 45.04 11.77 0.53
C LEU A 270 43.96 10.68 0.46
N LEU A 271 44.24 9.55 -0.18
CA LEU A 271 43.34 8.40 -0.28
C LEU A 271 42.90 7.91 1.11
N ASN A 272 43.85 7.64 2.01
CA ASN A 272 43.60 7.26 3.40
C ASN A 272 42.81 8.31 4.21
N THR A 273 42.67 9.54 3.72
CA THR A 273 41.85 10.60 4.33
C THR A 273 40.43 10.58 3.80
N LEU A 274 40.27 10.38 2.49
CA LEU A 274 38.97 10.32 1.83
C LEU A 274 38.24 9.01 2.12
N GLU A 275 38.95 7.89 2.25
CA GLU A 275 38.39 6.60 2.70
C GLU A 275 37.82 6.69 4.13
N LYS A 276 38.39 7.56 4.98
CA LYS A 276 37.88 7.83 6.34
C LYS A 276 36.63 8.71 6.39
N ALA A 277 36.19 9.30 5.27
CA ALA A 277 34.97 10.12 5.21
C ALA A 277 33.67 9.29 5.27
N GLY A 278 33.77 7.97 5.42
CA GLY A 278 32.65 7.02 5.42
C GLY A 278 32.15 6.73 4.00
N GLY A 279 31.87 5.46 3.72
CA GLY A 279 31.30 5.04 2.43
C GLY A 279 30.01 5.81 2.11
N PRO A 280 29.71 6.13 0.84
CA PRO A 280 28.57 6.97 0.45
C PRO A 280 27.22 6.45 0.99
N CYS A 281 27.12 5.12 1.14
CA CYS A 281 25.92 4.41 1.58
C CYS A 281 25.35 4.91 2.92
N SER A 282 26.16 5.40 3.87
CA SER A 282 25.64 5.83 5.18
C SER A 282 24.72 7.04 5.06
N LEU A 283 25.16 8.09 4.37
CA LEU A 283 24.37 9.29 4.13
C LEU A 283 23.21 9.01 3.15
N GLU A 284 23.43 8.16 2.15
CA GLU A 284 22.38 7.73 1.22
C GLU A 284 21.24 7.01 1.95
N ASN A 285 21.56 6.13 2.92
CA ASN A 285 20.57 5.46 3.76
C ASN A 285 19.79 6.46 4.63
N LEU A 286 20.47 7.41 5.29
CA LEU A 286 19.80 8.46 6.08
C LEU A 286 18.90 9.36 5.21
N LEU A 287 19.31 9.66 3.97
CA LEU A 287 18.53 10.44 3.02
C LEU A 287 17.34 9.65 2.45
N ALA A 288 17.49 8.34 2.20
CA ALA A 288 16.39 7.46 1.81
C ALA A 288 15.34 7.37 2.91
N GLU A 289 15.77 7.21 4.16
CA GLU A 289 14.92 7.22 5.35
C GLU A 289 14.21 8.57 5.54
N LEU A 290 14.90 9.70 5.34
CA LEU A 290 14.27 11.03 5.38
C LEU A 290 13.19 11.19 4.31
N LYS A 291 13.46 10.78 3.05
CA LYS A 291 12.47 10.80 1.97
C LYS A 291 11.26 9.93 2.32
N ARG A 292 11.48 8.73 2.87
CA ARG A 292 10.43 7.81 3.30
C ARG A 292 9.50 8.45 4.34
N ARG A 293 10.06 9.11 5.36
CA ARG A 293 9.28 9.81 6.41
C ARG A 293 8.46 10.97 5.84
N VAL A 294 9.05 11.77 4.94
CA VAL A 294 8.34 12.89 4.28
C VAL A 294 7.12 12.41 3.49
N GLU A 295 7.20 11.29 2.76
CA GLU A 295 6.04 10.74 2.05
C GLU A 295 4.98 10.15 3.01
N GLN A 296 5.40 9.58 4.15
CA GLN A 296 4.48 9.08 5.17
C GLN A 296 3.71 10.21 5.87
N ASP A 297 4.38 11.31 6.23
CA ASP A 297 3.72 12.51 6.78
C ASP A 297 2.75 13.14 5.76
N LYS A 298 3.15 13.24 4.49
CA LYS A 298 2.26 13.72 3.40
C LYS A 298 1.01 12.87 3.28
N GLU A 299 1.13 11.53 3.29
CA GLU A 299 -0.02 10.63 3.18
C GLU A 299 -0.94 10.75 4.40
N ALA A 300 -0.40 10.84 5.62
CA ALA A 300 -1.18 11.05 6.83
C ALA A 300 -1.97 12.38 6.80
N LEU A 301 -1.32 13.48 6.40
CA LEU A 301 -1.98 14.78 6.22
C LEU A 301 -3.03 14.77 5.11
N ARG A 302 -2.77 14.04 4.00
CA ARG A 302 -3.72 13.90 2.89
C ARG A 302 -4.97 13.14 3.31
N GLN A 303 -4.83 12.02 4.04
CA GLN A 303 -5.96 11.25 4.55
C GLN A 303 -6.77 12.06 5.58
N TRP A 304 -6.10 12.77 6.50
CA TRP A 304 -6.78 13.65 7.45
C TRP A 304 -7.55 14.80 6.79
N THR A 305 -6.94 15.45 5.81
CA THR A 305 -7.60 16.51 5.03
C THR A 305 -8.82 15.98 4.29
N ALA A 306 -8.74 14.77 3.71
CA ALA A 306 -9.88 14.12 3.08
C ALA A 306 -11.02 13.81 4.07
N LEU A 307 -10.71 13.28 5.27
CA LEU A 307 -11.69 13.03 6.32
C LEU A 307 -12.36 14.31 6.83
N ARG A 308 -11.58 15.39 7.03
CA ARG A 308 -12.12 16.69 7.45
C ARG A 308 -13.05 17.30 6.40
N ASN A 309 -12.79 17.04 5.12
CA ASN A 309 -13.64 17.53 4.04
C ASN A 309 -14.90 16.67 3.82
N SER A 310 -14.86 15.36 4.13
CA SER A 310 -16.04 14.49 4.03
C SER A 310 -16.94 14.50 5.26
N THR A 311 -16.39 14.89 6.42
CA THR A 311 -17.15 15.04 7.66
C THR A 311 -17.49 16.50 7.91
N PHE A 312 -18.74 16.89 7.68
CA PHE A 312 -19.28 18.24 7.97
C PHE A 312 -19.20 18.67 9.45
N ALA A 313 -18.60 17.84 10.32
CA ALA A 313 -18.35 18.16 11.71
C ALA A 313 -17.18 19.14 11.83
N SER A 314 -17.50 20.41 12.12
CA SER A 314 -16.55 21.39 12.64
C SER A 314 -16.04 20.95 14.03
N THR A 315 -15.09 20.00 14.02
CA THR A 315 -14.39 19.57 15.22
C THR A 315 -13.39 20.64 15.60
N ASN A 316 -13.78 21.51 16.55
CA ASN A 316 -13.01 22.68 17.03
C ASN A 316 -11.64 22.37 17.67
N ALA A 317 -11.16 21.12 17.60
CA ALA A 317 -9.81 20.75 18.01
C ALA A 317 -8.80 21.24 16.96
N LYS A 318 -8.24 22.45 17.18
CA LYS A 318 -7.28 23.08 16.25
C LYS A 318 -6.05 22.22 15.93
N ASN A 319 -5.65 21.35 16.86
CA ASN A 319 -4.59 20.34 16.69
C ASN A 319 -5.01 19.02 17.40
N PRO A 320 -5.64 18.06 16.70
CA PRO A 320 -5.97 16.76 17.28
C PRO A 320 -4.78 15.79 17.18
N ALA A 321 -4.73 14.79 18.08
CA ALA A 321 -3.78 13.68 17.98
C ALA A 321 -4.06 12.87 16.69
N LEU A 322 -3.26 13.13 15.65
CA LEU A 322 -3.53 12.68 14.28
C LEU A 322 -3.66 11.15 14.17
N ALA A 323 -2.66 10.40 14.66
CA ALA A 323 -2.66 8.95 14.62
C ALA A 323 -3.88 8.34 15.34
N ALA A 324 -4.23 8.86 16.53
CA ALA A 324 -5.40 8.41 17.28
C ALA A 324 -6.71 8.66 16.53
N ARG A 325 -6.85 9.80 15.84
CA ARG A 325 -8.03 10.08 15.00
C ARG A 325 -8.08 9.19 13.75
N LEU A 326 -6.96 9.00 13.03
CA LEU A 326 -6.91 8.10 11.88
C LEU A 326 -7.26 6.65 12.29
N LEU A 327 -6.77 6.19 13.44
CA LEU A 327 -7.12 4.88 14.02
C LEU A 327 -8.60 4.79 14.41
N GLN A 328 -9.15 5.84 15.04
CA GLN A 328 -10.57 5.93 15.39
C GLN A 328 -11.47 5.80 14.14
N PHE A 329 -11.15 6.54 13.08
CA PHE A 329 -11.87 6.42 11.81
C PHE A 329 -11.66 5.06 11.13
N SER A 330 -10.48 4.45 11.22
CA SER A 330 -10.25 3.09 10.71
C SER A 330 -11.12 2.04 11.43
N ARG A 331 -11.23 2.13 12.76
CA ARG A 331 -12.15 1.30 13.56
C ARG A 331 -13.61 1.54 13.15
N GLY A 332 -14.01 2.79 12.92
CA GLY A 332 -15.33 3.12 12.37
C GLY A 332 -15.61 2.48 10.99
N CYS A 333 -14.61 2.46 10.11
CA CYS A 333 -14.68 1.75 8.83
C CYS A 333 -14.80 0.22 9.02
N ALA A 334 -14.10 -0.36 10.00
CA ALA A 334 -14.19 -1.79 10.31
C ALA A 334 -15.59 -2.19 10.80
N LEU A 335 -16.16 -1.43 11.74
CA LEU A 335 -17.52 -1.64 12.25
C LEU A 335 -18.58 -1.47 11.15
N ALA A 336 -18.45 -0.43 10.32
CA ALA A 336 -19.34 -0.25 9.18
C ALA A 336 -19.23 -1.40 8.14
N LEU A 337 -18.03 -1.97 7.94
CA LEU A 337 -17.87 -3.16 7.08
C LEU A 337 -18.52 -4.41 7.67
N GLN A 338 -18.43 -4.61 8.99
CA GLN A 338 -19.11 -5.70 9.70
C GLN A 338 -20.63 -5.61 9.49
N PHE A 339 -21.21 -4.43 9.73
CA PHE A 339 -22.63 -4.14 9.48
C PHE A 339 -23.05 -4.29 8.01
N MET A 340 -22.13 -4.20 7.04
CA MET A 340 -22.34 -4.48 5.60
C MET A 340 -22.08 -5.96 5.22
N SER A 341 -21.78 -6.83 6.17
CA SER A 341 -21.57 -8.28 5.97
C SER A 341 -22.53 -9.17 6.77
N GLU A 342 -23.22 -8.63 7.76
CA GLU A 342 -24.29 -9.32 8.50
C GLU A 342 -25.58 -9.38 7.64
N ASP A 343 -25.58 -10.23 6.61
CA ASP A 343 -26.72 -10.46 5.69
C ASP A 343 -27.90 -11.22 6.35
N ASN A 344 -27.93 -11.38 7.67
CA ASN A 344 -29.01 -12.08 8.39
C ASN A 344 -29.51 -11.31 9.62
N PRO A 345 -30.66 -10.60 9.54
CA PRO A 345 -31.23 -9.84 10.66
C PRO A 345 -31.94 -10.70 11.73
N GLN A 346 -31.70 -12.02 11.74
CA GLN A 346 -32.36 -13.00 12.61
C GLN A 346 -31.44 -13.62 13.69
N VAL A 347 -30.13 -13.33 13.70
CA VAL A 347 -29.18 -13.90 14.69
C VAL A 347 -28.86 -12.90 15.82
N LEU A 348 -29.91 -12.31 16.37
CA LEU A 348 -29.94 -11.76 17.73
C LEU A 348 -31.14 -12.36 18.47
N HIS A 349 -31.15 -13.71 18.52
CA HIS A 349 -32.13 -14.47 19.28
C HIS A 349 -31.53 -14.88 20.63
N LEU A 350 -31.44 -13.91 21.54
CA LEU A 350 -31.56 -14.18 22.96
C LEU A 350 -32.24 -12.97 23.61
N GLU A 351 -33.34 -13.24 24.31
CA GLU A 351 -34.10 -12.31 25.17
C GLU A 351 -34.88 -11.18 24.47
N GLU A 352 -35.86 -11.56 23.64
CA GLU A 352 -37.16 -10.87 23.66
C GLU A 352 -38.09 -11.60 24.65
N ASN A 353 -38.16 -11.12 25.90
CA ASN A 353 -39.40 -11.15 26.68
C ASN A 353 -39.33 -10.23 27.91
N LEU A 354 -40.48 -9.64 28.26
CA LEU A 354 -40.64 -8.54 29.24
C LEU A 354 -40.00 -7.23 28.75
N GLY A 355 -40.66 -6.08 28.78
CA GLY A 355 -41.83 -5.66 29.54
C GLY A 355 -41.50 -4.28 30.13
N ASP A 356 -42.44 -3.35 30.12
CA ASP A 356 -42.20 -1.95 30.53
C ASP A 356 -41.53 -1.84 31.91
N ASP A 357 -40.49 -1.01 32.05
CA ASP A 357 -40.54 0.14 32.98
C ASP A 357 -39.36 1.14 32.83
N TYR A 358 -39.48 2.27 33.52
CA TYR A 358 -38.63 3.48 33.45
C TYR A 358 -37.54 3.54 34.55
N GLU A 359 -36.57 4.46 34.35
CA GLU A 359 -35.51 4.86 35.29
C GLU A 359 -34.49 3.73 35.63
N GLU A 360 -33.27 3.97 36.12
CA GLU A 360 -32.71 5.13 36.82
C GLU A 360 -31.17 5.21 36.62
N GLU A 361 -30.56 6.37 36.89
CA GLU A 361 -29.11 6.52 36.86
C GLU A 361 -28.43 5.75 38.01
N SER A 362 -27.35 5.00 37.74
CA SER A 362 -26.44 4.59 38.82
C SER A 362 -24.98 4.47 38.38
N SER A 363 -24.16 5.38 38.91
CA SER A 363 -22.71 5.36 38.79
C SER A 363 -22.12 4.61 39.98
N SER A 364 -21.23 3.64 39.75
CA SER A 364 -20.35 3.13 40.81
C SER A 364 -18.91 2.97 40.30
N ALA A 365 -17.96 3.30 41.17
CA ALA A 365 -16.55 3.42 40.85
C ALA A 365 -15.78 2.11 41.07
N GLY A 366 -14.64 1.99 40.40
CA GLY A 366 -13.88 0.75 40.30
C GLY A 366 -13.19 0.27 41.57
N TYR A 367 -12.56 -0.90 41.42
CA TYR A 367 -11.47 -1.37 42.26
C TYR A 367 -10.29 -1.81 41.39
N HIS A 368 -9.09 -1.51 41.85
CA HIS A 368 -7.86 -2.10 41.34
C HIS A 368 -7.68 -3.50 41.95
N THR A 369 -7.05 -4.42 41.22
CA THR A 369 -6.32 -5.51 41.87
C THR A 369 -5.10 -5.87 41.02
N ASP A 370 -3.96 -5.44 41.53
CA ASP A 370 -2.64 -5.93 41.22
C ASP A 370 -2.39 -7.24 41.97
N GLU A 371 -1.93 -8.28 41.26
CA GLU A 371 -1.38 -9.47 41.89
C GLU A 371 -0.15 -9.90 41.08
N SER A 372 0.98 -10.06 41.76
CA SER A 372 2.27 -10.41 41.15
C SER A 372 2.91 -11.56 41.91
N CYS A 373 3.81 -12.28 41.21
CA CYS A 373 4.70 -13.33 41.72
C CYS A 373 4.05 -14.71 42.01
N SER A 374 4.72 -15.86 41.83
CA SER A 374 5.93 -16.20 41.05
C SER A 374 6.02 -17.76 40.92
N PRO A 375 7.17 -18.47 40.77
CA PRO A 375 7.32 -19.45 39.66
C PRO A 375 7.44 -20.92 40.09
N THR A 376 7.17 -21.84 39.14
CA THR A 376 7.67 -23.24 39.20
C THR A 376 8.01 -23.77 37.78
N PRO A 377 8.97 -24.71 37.64
CA PRO A 377 9.70 -24.87 36.38
C PRO A 377 9.44 -26.17 35.59
N GLU A 378 9.81 -26.13 34.30
CA GLU A 378 10.17 -27.25 33.39
C GLU A 378 9.06 -28.21 32.91
N PRO A 379 9.22 -28.90 31.74
CA PRO A 379 10.48 -29.18 31.03
C PRO A 379 10.64 -28.59 29.61
N VAL A 380 11.89 -28.62 29.17
CA VAL A 380 12.36 -28.23 27.83
C VAL A 380 11.78 -29.13 26.73
N VAL A 381 11.16 -28.52 25.72
CA VAL A 381 10.98 -29.12 24.38
C VAL A 381 11.53 -28.14 23.35
N THR A 382 12.54 -28.57 22.61
CA THR A 382 13.17 -27.84 21.51
C THR A 382 12.23 -27.73 20.31
N GLY A 383 11.35 -26.72 20.36
CA GLY A 383 10.53 -26.30 19.22
C GLY A 383 11.30 -25.29 18.36
N SER A 384 11.65 -25.68 17.13
CA SER A 384 12.19 -24.75 16.13
C SER A 384 11.11 -23.74 15.74
N ASN A 385 11.35 -22.44 15.98
CA ASN A 385 10.41 -21.38 15.60
C ASN A 385 10.23 -21.36 14.09
N CYS A 386 9.07 -21.84 13.63
CA CYS A 386 8.63 -21.70 12.25
C CYS A 386 7.90 -20.37 12.10
N GLU A 387 8.65 -19.31 11.80
CA GLU A 387 8.04 -18.04 11.41
C GLU A 387 7.31 -18.22 10.08
N ILE A 388 5.99 -17.95 10.08
CA ILE A 388 5.17 -17.97 8.86
C ILE A 388 5.53 -16.73 8.04
N LEU A 389 6.57 -16.86 7.21
CA LEU A 389 7.03 -15.81 6.32
C LEU A 389 5.98 -15.53 5.24
N SER A 390 5.35 -14.36 5.32
CA SER A 390 4.42 -13.85 4.31
C SER A 390 5.12 -13.65 2.97
N VAL A 391 4.65 -14.36 1.95
CA VAL A 391 5.22 -14.37 0.58
C VAL A 391 5.27 -12.97 -0.06
N GLU A 392 4.41 -12.04 0.38
CA GLU A 392 4.31 -10.68 -0.16
C GLU A 392 5.57 -9.82 0.10
N ASP A 393 6.25 -9.97 1.25
CA ASP A 393 7.43 -9.16 1.61
C ASP A 393 8.69 -9.52 0.80
N ASN A 394 8.72 -10.68 0.14
CA ASN A 394 9.88 -11.11 -0.63
C ASN A 394 9.97 -10.48 -2.03
N CYS A 395 8.90 -9.86 -2.55
CA CYS A 395 8.86 -9.42 -3.95
C CYS A 395 9.50 -8.03 -4.20
N SER A 396 9.47 -7.14 -3.19
CA SER A 396 10.07 -5.80 -3.24
C SER A 396 11.60 -5.79 -3.27
N ASP A 397 12.22 -6.83 -2.71
CA ASP A 397 13.68 -6.89 -2.53
C ASP A 397 14.46 -7.28 -3.82
N LEU A 398 13.74 -7.45 -4.95
CA LEU A 398 14.31 -7.85 -6.25
C LEU A 398 14.60 -6.68 -7.21
N THR A 399 14.37 -5.42 -6.82
CA THR A 399 14.57 -4.26 -7.68
C THR A 399 15.90 -3.53 -7.48
N SER A 400 16.80 -4.07 -6.64
CA SER A 400 18.15 -3.54 -6.46
C SER A 400 19.10 -4.03 -7.56
N ALA A 401 20.01 -3.15 -8.01
CA ALA A 401 21.00 -3.50 -9.03
C ALA A 401 22.04 -4.54 -8.56
N ASP A 402 22.27 -4.61 -7.24
CA ASP A 402 23.39 -5.35 -6.63
C ASP A 402 22.98 -6.69 -5.99
N ILE A 403 21.93 -7.34 -6.50
CA ILE A 403 21.54 -8.67 -6.03
C ILE A 403 22.58 -9.69 -6.52
N THR A 404 23.15 -10.47 -5.59
CA THR A 404 24.19 -11.45 -5.91
C THR A 404 23.64 -12.70 -6.61
N VAL A 405 24.51 -13.47 -7.26
CA VAL A 405 24.12 -14.71 -7.98
C VAL A 405 23.61 -15.76 -6.98
N GLU A 406 24.26 -15.84 -5.82
CA GLU A 406 23.94 -16.73 -4.72
C GLU A 406 22.53 -16.45 -4.21
N ARG A 407 22.18 -15.19 -3.94
CA ARG A 407 20.85 -14.80 -3.44
C ARG A 407 19.72 -15.09 -4.43
N LEU A 408 20.01 -15.03 -5.75
CA LEU A 408 19.07 -15.45 -6.79
C LEU A 408 18.93 -16.97 -6.87
N ALA A 409 20.03 -17.72 -6.72
CA ALA A 409 20.02 -19.19 -6.70
C ALA A 409 19.33 -19.76 -5.44
N GLU A 410 19.54 -19.15 -4.27
CA GLU A 410 18.82 -19.44 -3.03
C GLU A 410 17.31 -19.21 -3.19
N ARG A 411 16.92 -18.06 -3.75
CA ARG A 411 15.51 -17.75 -4.03
C ARG A 411 14.90 -18.69 -5.06
N TYR A 412 15.67 -19.14 -6.04
CA TYR A 412 15.24 -20.19 -6.99
C TYR A 412 15.00 -21.52 -6.27
N GLY A 413 15.86 -21.91 -5.33
CA GLY A 413 15.63 -23.07 -4.46
C GLY A 413 14.41 -22.90 -3.55
N ALA A 414 14.21 -21.72 -2.97
CA ALA A 414 13.06 -21.41 -2.12
C ALA A 414 11.71 -21.46 -2.87
N LEU A 415 11.67 -21.06 -4.16
CA LEU A 415 10.48 -21.25 -4.99
C LEU A 415 10.09 -22.72 -5.10
N TYR A 416 11.06 -23.64 -5.21
CA TYR A 416 10.78 -25.08 -5.21
C TYR A 416 10.44 -25.62 -3.82
N ALA A 417 11.16 -25.20 -2.79
CA ALA A 417 10.99 -25.73 -1.44
C ALA A 417 9.72 -25.26 -0.71
N GLN A 418 9.18 -24.09 -1.08
CA GLN A 418 8.05 -23.47 -0.37
C GLN A 418 6.90 -23.10 -1.31
N ALA A 419 7.14 -22.26 -2.32
CA ALA A 419 6.07 -21.73 -3.17
C ALA A 419 5.42 -22.79 -4.06
N ASN A 420 6.22 -23.76 -4.55
CA ASN A 420 5.76 -24.90 -5.34
C ASN A 420 4.85 -25.81 -4.50
N LEU A 421 5.25 -26.15 -3.26
CA LEU A 421 4.44 -26.96 -2.34
C LEU A 421 3.12 -26.28 -1.99
N HIS A 422 3.13 -25.02 -1.55
CA HIS A 422 1.92 -24.26 -1.24
C HIS A 422 0.95 -24.17 -2.45
N THR A 423 1.48 -24.08 -3.67
CA THR A 423 0.65 -24.07 -4.88
C THR A 423 0.16 -25.47 -5.24
N LEU A 424 0.94 -26.51 -4.96
CA LEU A 424 0.53 -27.91 -5.12
C LEU A 424 -0.62 -28.26 -4.17
N ASP A 425 -0.52 -27.88 -2.90
CA ASP A 425 -1.58 -28.04 -1.89
C ASP A 425 -2.88 -27.35 -2.36
N ALA A 426 -2.77 -26.12 -2.87
CA ALA A 426 -3.92 -25.40 -3.42
C ALA A 426 -4.52 -26.12 -4.65
N LEU A 427 -3.70 -26.65 -5.55
CA LEU A 427 -4.16 -27.48 -6.67
C LEU A 427 -4.77 -28.81 -6.22
N ASP A 428 -4.35 -29.37 -5.08
CA ASP A 428 -4.94 -30.57 -4.47
C ASP A 428 -6.36 -30.32 -3.94
N THR A 429 -6.68 -29.10 -3.50
CA THR A 429 -8.05 -28.73 -3.10
C THR A 429 -9.04 -28.61 -4.27
N LEU A 430 -8.56 -28.54 -5.52
CA LEU A 430 -9.42 -28.39 -6.70
C LEU A 430 -9.94 -29.77 -7.15
N GLU A 431 -11.23 -30.02 -6.96
CA GLU A 431 -11.88 -31.32 -7.24
C GLU A 431 -11.62 -31.84 -8.67
N SER A 432 -11.55 -30.94 -9.66
CA SER A 432 -11.26 -31.28 -11.07
C SER A 432 -9.81 -31.73 -11.35
N LEU A 433 -8.89 -31.55 -10.40
CA LEU A 433 -7.47 -31.91 -10.52
C LEU A 433 -7.04 -32.97 -9.50
N LYS A 434 -7.90 -33.31 -8.52
CA LYS A 434 -7.67 -34.22 -7.40
C LYS A 434 -6.83 -35.45 -7.77
N ASP A 435 -7.29 -36.24 -8.73
CA ASP A 435 -6.66 -37.50 -9.17
C ASP A 435 -5.61 -37.33 -10.29
N ALA A 436 -5.11 -36.12 -10.53
CA ALA A 436 -4.20 -35.79 -11.63
C ALA A 436 -2.81 -35.25 -11.18
N PRO A 437 -2.03 -35.98 -10.36
CA PRO A 437 -0.73 -35.50 -9.84
C PRO A 437 0.29 -35.18 -10.95
N ASP A 438 0.34 -36.00 -12.01
CA ASP A 438 1.19 -35.75 -13.18
C ASP A 438 0.83 -34.45 -13.91
N LEU A 439 -0.44 -34.02 -13.87
CA LEU A 439 -0.89 -32.76 -14.47
C LEU A 439 -0.53 -31.57 -13.59
N LYS A 440 -0.71 -31.69 -12.26
CA LYS A 440 -0.29 -30.66 -11.28
C LYS A 440 1.21 -30.37 -11.38
N ALA A 441 2.04 -31.41 -11.41
CA ALA A 441 3.49 -31.28 -11.60
C ALA A 441 3.84 -30.60 -12.94
N LYS A 442 3.15 -30.95 -14.04
CA LYS A 442 3.32 -30.29 -15.34
C LYS A 442 2.91 -28.82 -15.32
N ILE A 443 1.81 -28.45 -14.65
CA ILE A 443 1.39 -27.05 -14.48
C ILE A 443 2.49 -26.24 -13.79
N LEU A 444 2.99 -26.71 -12.64
CA LEU A 444 4.00 -26.01 -11.84
C LEU A 444 5.33 -25.87 -12.60
N TYR A 445 5.76 -26.92 -13.31
CA TYR A 445 6.93 -26.88 -14.19
C TYR A 445 6.74 -25.91 -15.37
N SER A 446 5.57 -25.94 -16.02
CA SER A 446 5.24 -25.07 -17.16
C SER A 446 5.23 -23.60 -16.77
N VAL A 447 4.68 -23.23 -15.60
CA VAL A 447 4.70 -21.83 -15.12
C VAL A 447 6.12 -21.29 -15.01
N VAL A 448 7.06 -22.07 -14.47
CA VAL A 448 8.48 -21.69 -14.34
C VAL A 448 9.13 -21.52 -15.73
N VAL A 449 8.99 -22.52 -16.61
CA VAL A 449 9.61 -22.47 -17.94
C VAL A 449 9.02 -21.36 -18.82
N LEU A 450 7.71 -21.10 -18.72
CA LEU A 450 7.05 -19.99 -19.41
C LEU A 450 7.51 -18.64 -18.86
N SER A 451 7.68 -18.50 -17.54
CA SER A 451 8.17 -17.27 -16.91
C SER A 451 9.53 -16.83 -17.47
N TRP A 452 10.51 -17.75 -17.54
CA TRP A 452 11.81 -17.47 -18.14
C TRP A 452 11.74 -17.19 -19.65
N ARG A 453 10.92 -17.95 -20.39
CA ARG A 453 10.78 -17.76 -21.84
C ARG A 453 10.19 -16.40 -22.18
N ILE A 454 9.08 -16.04 -21.53
CA ILE A 454 8.36 -14.79 -21.77
C ILE A 454 9.19 -13.61 -21.26
N ALA A 455 9.85 -13.70 -20.10
CA ALA A 455 10.78 -12.68 -19.63
C ALA A 455 11.91 -12.42 -20.63
N GLY A 456 12.52 -13.47 -21.19
CA GLY A 456 13.54 -13.33 -22.24
C GLY A 456 13.01 -12.66 -23.51
N MET A 457 11.79 -13.01 -23.95
CA MET A 457 11.13 -12.39 -25.10
C MET A 457 10.82 -10.90 -24.85
N VAL A 458 10.24 -10.56 -23.71
CA VAL A 458 9.87 -9.17 -23.35
C VAL A 458 11.12 -8.30 -23.17
N GLN A 459 12.17 -8.80 -22.50
CA GLN A 459 13.44 -8.08 -22.38
C GLN A 459 14.10 -7.86 -23.75
N THR A 460 14.08 -8.86 -24.64
CA THR A 460 14.61 -8.72 -26.01
C THR A 460 13.80 -7.70 -26.82
N SER A 461 12.47 -7.72 -26.70
CA SER A 461 11.59 -6.74 -27.37
C SER A 461 11.86 -5.31 -26.90
N ARG A 462 11.85 -5.07 -25.58
CA ARG A 462 12.12 -3.74 -24.98
C ARG A 462 13.53 -3.24 -25.31
N ARG A 463 14.52 -4.13 -25.36
CA ARG A 463 15.90 -3.84 -25.82
C ARG A 463 15.91 -3.37 -27.28
N LEU A 464 15.28 -4.11 -28.19
CA LEU A 464 15.23 -3.74 -29.61
C LEU A 464 14.46 -2.43 -29.84
N GLU A 465 13.39 -2.19 -29.09
CA GLU A 465 12.64 -0.94 -29.10
C GLU A 465 13.48 0.24 -28.60
N ALA A 466 14.18 0.09 -27.47
CA ALA A 466 15.09 1.10 -26.94
C ALA A 466 16.19 1.47 -27.95
N LEU A 467 16.81 0.48 -28.59
CA LEU A 467 17.82 0.70 -29.64
C LEU A 467 17.22 1.42 -30.87
N LYS A 468 16.00 1.06 -31.28
CA LYS A 468 15.30 1.73 -32.40
C LYS A 468 14.97 3.19 -32.07
N ILE A 469 14.60 3.50 -30.83
CA ILE A 469 14.32 4.87 -30.37
C ILE A 469 15.62 5.69 -30.35
N LEU A 470 16.70 5.14 -29.79
CA LEU A 470 17.98 5.84 -29.63
C LEU A 470 18.71 6.08 -30.95
N ASN A 471 18.66 5.13 -31.89
CA ASN A 471 19.28 5.28 -33.21
C ASN A 471 18.40 6.07 -34.20
N GLY A 472 17.13 6.32 -33.86
CA GLY A 472 16.17 7.01 -34.71
C GLY A 472 15.62 6.14 -35.85
N ALA A 473 14.43 6.52 -36.35
CA ALA A 473 13.68 5.73 -37.34
C ALA A 473 14.33 5.60 -38.73
N ALA A 474 15.45 6.30 -38.98
CA ALA A 474 16.17 6.32 -40.26
C ALA A 474 17.54 5.61 -40.21
N ALA A 475 17.93 5.02 -39.07
CA ALA A 475 19.18 4.27 -39.00
C ALA A 475 19.10 2.94 -39.77
N SER A 476 19.95 2.81 -40.79
CA SER A 476 20.25 1.54 -41.45
C SER A 476 20.63 0.46 -40.41
N GLN A 477 20.39 -0.82 -40.75
CA GLN A 477 20.48 -2.00 -39.85
C GLN A 477 21.90 -2.36 -39.35
N THR A 478 22.83 -1.40 -39.32
CA THR A 478 24.26 -1.58 -39.10
C THR A 478 24.86 -0.59 -38.10
N SER A 479 24.01 0.08 -37.29
CA SER A 479 24.47 0.85 -36.12
C SER A 479 25.13 -0.08 -35.10
N VAL A 480 26.45 -0.02 -34.99
CA VAL A 480 27.23 -0.76 -33.99
C VAL A 480 26.82 -0.29 -32.59
N THR A 481 26.18 -1.16 -31.81
CA THR A 481 25.90 -0.86 -30.40
C THR A 481 27.18 -0.86 -29.59
N THR A 482 27.43 0.23 -28.85
CA THR A 482 28.55 0.27 -27.91
C THR A 482 28.24 -0.63 -26.70
N PRO A 483 29.24 -1.33 -26.13
CA PRO A 483 29.02 -2.19 -24.97
C PRO A 483 28.49 -1.42 -23.76
N GLU A 484 28.87 -0.15 -23.61
CA GLU A 484 28.39 0.76 -22.57
C GLU A 484 26.87 1.02 -22.68
N LEU A 485 26.36 1.25 -23.91
CA LEU A 485 24.93 1.42 -24.14
C LEU A 485 24.15 0.13 -23.85
N GLU A 486 24.70 -1.00 -24.26
CA GLU A 486 24.13 -2.32 -24.00
C GLU A 486 24.00 -2.62 -22.51
N GLU A 487 25.01 -2.24 -21.72
CA GLU A 487 24.97 -2.36 -20.27
C GLU A 487 23.99 -1.37 -19.63
N CYS A 488 23.88 -0.14 -20.16
CA CYS A 488 22.87 0.82 -19.70
C CYS A 488 21.44 0.33 -19.92
N ILE A 489 21.15 -0.28 -21.08
CA ILE A 489 19.83 -0.88 -21.38
C ILE A 489 19.54 -2.04 -20.42
N LYS A 490 20.51 -2.94 -20.19
CA LYS A 490 20.38 -4.02 -19.19
C LYS A 490 20.11 -3.47 -17.78
N ARG A 491 20.89 -2.47 -17.34
CA ARG A 491 20.73 -1.81 -16.03
C ARG A 491 19.37 -1.13 -15.88
N GLN A 492 18.82 -0.55 -16.95
CA GLN A 492 17.45 -0.01 -16.94
C GLN A 492 16.43 -1.14 -16.73
N LEU A 493 16.53 -2.23 -17.51
CA LEU A 493 15.62 -3.38 -17.41
C LEU A 493 15.67 -4.01 -16.02
N ALA A 494 16.85 -4.10 -15.40
CA ALA A 494 17.05 -4.63 -14.05
C ALA A 494 16.49 -3.74 -12.93
N THR A 495 16.32 -2.43 -13.17
CA THR A 495 15.89 -1.46 -12.16
C THR A 495 14.50 -0.90 -12.47
N SER A 496 14.41 0.19 -13.23
CA SER A 496 13.15 0.87 -13.56
C SER A 496 12.22 0.02 -14.43
N GLY A 497 12.78 -0.90 -15.23
CA GLY A 497 12.02 -1.86 -16.03
C GLY A 497 11.49 -3.06 -15.24
N ALA A 498 11.96 -3.31 -14.02
CA ALA A 498 11.72 -4.56 -13.30
C ALA A 498 10.24 -4.79 -12.96
N GLN A 499 9.60 -3.83 -12.30
CA GLN A 499 8.21 -3.96 -11.85
C GLN A 499 7.21 -4.03 -13.01
N THR A 500 7.44 -3.26 -14.08
CA THR A 500 6.57 -3.29 -15.27
C THR A 500 6.84 -4.51 -16.14
N GLY A 501 8.07 -5.03 -16.13
CA GLY A 501 8.48 -6.23 -16.84
C GLY A 501 7.94 -7.50 -16.20
N SER A 502 8.22 -7.72 -14.92
CA SER A 502 7.77 -8.91 -14.20
C SER A 502 6.24 -9.05 -14.19
N ARG A 503 5.52 -7.94 -14.07
CA ARG A 503 4.05 -7.90 -14.16
C ARG A 503 3.55 -8.30 -15.54
N GLU A 504 4.11 -7.75 -16.61
CA GLU A 504 3.72 -8.10 -17.99
C GLU A 504 3.97 -9.60 -18.26
N VAL A 505 5.11 -10.12 -17.79
CA VAL A 505 5.44 -11.55 -17.88
C VAL A 505 4.41 -12.39 -17.11
N ALA A 506 4.08 -12.02 -15.87
CA ALA A 506 3.11 -12.76 -15.05
C ALA A 506 1.71 -12.79 -15.70
N GLU A 507 1.24 -11.65 -16.20
CA GLU A 507 -0.03 -11.56 -16.93
C GLU A 507 -0.01 -12.43 -18.20
N GLN A 508 1.09 -12.45 -18.96
CA GLN A 508 1.23 -13.33 -20.14
C GLN A 508 1.32 -14.83 -19.78
N VAL A 509 2.04 -15.20 -18.71
CA VAL A 509 2.15 -16.59 -18.24
C VAL A 509 0.77 -17.14 -17.85
N VAL A 510 -0.01 -16.39 -17.06
CA VAL A 510 -1.36 -16.79 -16.65
C VAL A 510 -2.28 -16.89 -17.88
N ASN A 511 -2.27 -15.88 -18.75
CA ASN A 511 -3.06 -15.92 -19.99
C ASN A 511 -2.71 -17.12 -20.90
N GLN A 512 -1.43 -17.51 -20.98
CA GLN A 512 -1.02 -18.67 -21.77
C GLN A 512 -1.42 -20.00 -21.10
N LEU A 513 -1.32 -20.10 -19.77
CA LEU A 513 -1.78 -21.25 -19.01
C LEU A 513 -3.28 -21.46 -19.20
N GLU A 514 -4.09 -20.42 -19.06
CA GLU A 514 -5.55 -20.45 -19.26
C GLU A 514 -5.99 -20.81 -20.68
N ARG A 515 -5.20 -20.43 -21.70
CA ARG A 515 -5.47 -20.81 -23.11
C ARG A 515 -5.09 -22.27 -23.40
N THR A 516 -4.03 -22.76 -22.77
CA THR A 516 -3.53 -24.12 -22.98
C THR A 516 -4.36 -25.15 -22.21
N LEU A 517 -4.85 -24.78 -21.02
CA LEU A 517 -5.65 -25.62 -20.13
C LEU A 517 -7.10 -25.11 -20.07
N TYR A 518 -7.70 -24.84 -21.22
CA TYR A 518 -9.04 -24.27 -21.33
C TYR A 518 -10.13 -25.18 -20.71
N ASP A 519 -9.89 -26.50 -20.69
CA ASP A 519 -10.75 -27.51 -20.04
C ASP A 519 -10.74 -27.43 -18.49
N PHE A 520 -9.82 -26.65 -17.89
CA PHE A 520 -9.66 -26.51 -16.44
C PHE A 520 -9.96 -25.07 -15.97
N PRO A 521 -11.21 -24.57 -16.07
CA PRO A 521 -11.56 -23.19 -15.73
C PRO A 521 -11.34 -22.86 -14.25
N CYS A 522 -11.25 -23.85 -13.37
CA CYS A 522 -10.87 -23.68 -11.96
C CYS A 522 -9.53 -22.95 -11.79
N LEU A 523 -8.58 -23.12 -12.72
CA LEU A 523 -7.29 -22.43 -12.70
C LEU A 523 -7.41 -20.90 -12.83
N ARG A 524 -8.49 -20.40 -13.45
CA ARG A 524 -8.79 -18.95 -13.49
C ARG A 524 -9.12 -18.38 -12.11
N GLY A 525 -9.68 -19.19 -11.21
CA GLY A 525 -10.08 -18.78 -9.86
C GLY A 525 -8.97 -18.88 -8.82
N CYS A 526 -8.00 -19.78 -9.03
CA CYS A 526 -6.91 -20.03 -8.10
C CYS A 526 -5.97 -18.81 -7.96
N ALA A 527 -5.90 -18.25 -6.74
CA ALA A 527 -5.05 -17.11 -6.44
C ALA A 527 -3.58 -17.53 -6.29
N GLU A 528 -3.36 -18.76 -5.85
CA GLU A 528 -2.07 -19.36 -5.53
C GLU A 528 -1.27 -19.60 -6.82
N VAL A 529 -1.90 -20.12 -7.88
CA VAL A 529 -1.29 -20.25 -9.22
C VAL A 529 -0.89 -18.88 -9.79
N LYS A 530 -1.68 -17.82 -9.55
CA LYS A 530 -1.35 -16.45 -10.00
C LYS A 530 -0.22 -15.84 -9.16
N SER A 531 -0.21 -16.07 -7.86
CA SER A 531 0.87 -15.67 -6.96
C SER A 531 2.19 -16.36 -7.34
N TYR A 532 2.15 -17.67 -7.56
CA TYR A 532 3.27 -18.47 -8.04
C TYR A 532 3.79 -18.01 -9.41
N ALA A 533 2.91 -17.76 -10.37
CA ALA A 533 3.29 -17.17 -11.66
C ALA A 533 3.94 -15.79 -11.50
N THR A 534 3.47 -14.96 -10.56
CA THR A 534 4.06 -13.65 -10.25
C THR A 534 5.45 -13.77 -9.63
N ALA A 535 5.63 -14.70 -8.69
CA ALA A 535 6.91 -14.98 -8.05
C ALA A 535 7.94 -15.55 -9.04
N CYS A 536 7.54 -16.53 -9.87
CA CYS A 536 8.36 -17.06 -10.96
C CYS A 536 8.72 -15.97 -11.99
N SER A 537 7.78 -15.11 -12.38
CA SER A 537 8.01 -14.04 -13.36
C SER A 537 8.94 -12.95 -12.84
N THR A 538 8.86 -12.61 -11.54
CA THR A 538 9.74 -11.61 -10.92
C THR A 538 11.16 -12.15 -10.77
N LEU A 539 11.32 -13.41 -10.35
CA LEU A 539 12.65 -14.03 -10.30
C LEU A 539 13.24 -14.23 -11.71
N ALA A 540 12.44 -14.69 -12.68
CA ALA A 540 12.86 -14.82 -14.08
C ALA A 540 13.37 -13.49 -14.65
N TRP A 541 12.68 -12.39 -14.38
CA TRP A 541 13.09 -11.07 -14.83
C TRP A 541 14.44 -10.66 -14.22
N ALA A 542 14.58 -10.77 -12.90
CA ALA A 542 15.81 -10.43 -12.18
C ALA A 542 17.00 -11.30 -12.62
N CYS A 543 16.77 -12.59 -12.87
CA CYS A 543 17.78 -13.52 -13.37
C CYS A 543 18.27 -13.17 -14.78
N LEU A 544 17.38 -12.76 -15.68
CA LEU A 544 17.72 -12.50 -17.09
C LEU A 544 18.24 -11.07 -17.35
N ALA A 545 17.84 -10.08 -16.55
CA ALA A 545 18.24 -8.68 -16.74
C ALA A 545 19.72 -8.38 -16.40
N ARG A 546 20.46 -9.36 -15.86
CA ARG A 546 21.86 -9.25 -15.44
C ARG A 546 22.82 -9.02 -16.62
N SER A 547 24.04 -8.60 -16.31
CA SER A 547 25.18 -8.65 -17.23
C SER A 547 25.37 -10.07 -17.77
N THR A 548 25.54 -11.05 -16.88
CA THR A 548 25.52 -12.49 -17.15
C THR A 548 24.16 -13.08 -16.73
N PRO A 549 23.29 -13.49 -17.67
CA PRO A 549 21.93 -13.93 -17.35
C PRO A 549 21.91 -15.33 -16.73
N LEU A 550 21.05 -15.55 -15.73
CA LEU A 550 20.81 -16.89 -15.16
C LEU A 550 19.67 -17.56 -15.92
N VAL A 551 19.99 -18.63 -16.64
CA VAL A 551 19.08 -19.32 -17.57
C VAL A 551 18.73 -20.70 -17.06
N LEU A 552 17.53 -21.18 -17.44
CA LEU A 552 17.10 -22.53 -17.11
C LEU A 552 17.85 -23.55 -17.96
N ASP A 553 18.36 -24.59 -17.31
CA ASP A 553 18.85 -25.78 -18.00
C ASP A 553 17.67 -26.70 -18.33
N VAL A 554 17.19 -26.56 -19.57
CA VAL A 554 16.10 -27.36 -20.16
C VAL A 554 16.66 -28.39 -21.16
N ALA A 555 17.99 -28.52 -21.28
CA ALA A 555 18.65 -29.47 -22.17
C ALA A 555 18.66 -30.87 -21.54
N GLN A 556 17.51 -31.53 -21.57
CA GLN A 556 17.27 -32.80 -20.89
C GLN A 556 18.12 -33.93 -21.51
N SER A 557 19.20 -34.34 -20.84
CA SER A 557 19.76 -35.67 -21.06
C SER A 557 18.74 -36.71 -20.57
N LEU A 558 18.52 -37.77 -21.34
CA LEU A 558 17.66 -38.89 -20.92
C LEU A 558 18.25 -39.66 -19.72
N GLU A 559 19.52 -39.40 -19.38
CA GLU A 559 20.28 -40.03 -18.32
C GLU A 559 20.48 -39.11 -17.11
N PHE A 560 20.47 -39.71 -15.92
CA PHE A 560 20.79 -39.05 -14.66
C PHE A 560 22.29 -38.76 -14.54
N ARG A 561 22.64 -37.54 -14.13
CA ARG A 561 24.01 -37.04 -13.97
C ARG A 561 24.08 -36.31 -12.62
N ARG A 562 24.93 -36.77 -11.70
CA ARG A 562 24.95 -36.30 -10.30
C ARG A 562 25.39 -34.83 -10.17
N GLU A 563 26.08 -34.35 -11.19
CA GLU A 563 26.66 -33.01 -11.29
C GLU A 563 25.56 -31.97 -11.48
N VAL A 564 24.54 -32.29 -12.29
CA VAL A 564 23.45 -31.39 -12.72
C VAL A 564 22.05 -31.80 -12.25
N HIS A 565 21.85 -33.03 -11.77
CA HIS A 565 20.55 -33.56 -11.36
C HIS A 565 20.52 -34.02 -9.89
N VAL A 566 19.37 -33.83 -9.24
CA VAL A 566 19.01 -34.35 -7.91
C VAL A 566 17.76 -35.22 -8.06
N ARG A 567 17.75 -36.38 -7.39
CA ARG A 567 16.61 -37.29 -7.43
C ARG A 567 15.55 -36.82 -6.45
N HIS A 568 14.29 -36.80 -6.90
CA HIS A 568 13.17 -36.61 -6.00
C HIS A 568 13.02 -37.81 -5.05
N HIS A 569 12.60 -37.58 -3.80
CA HIS A 569 12.47 -38.65 -2.80
C HIS A 569 11.42 -39.70 -3.19
N ALA A 570 10.36 -39.30 -3.90
CA ALA A 570 9.33 -40.20 -4.43
C ALA A 570 9.73 -40.90 -5.76
N SER A 571 11.02 -40.91 -6.11
CA SER A 571 11.51 -41.56 -7.33
C SER A 571 11.45 -43.10 -7.21
N PRO A 572 10.75 -43.82 -8.11
CA PRO A 572 10.48 -45.25 -7.94
C PRO A 572 11.73 -46.14 -8.00
N ASN A 573 12.79 -45.69 -8.68
CA ASN A 573 14.09 -46.36 -8.67
C ASN A 573 15.19 -45.38 -8.21
N PRO A 574 15.73 -45.52 -6.98
CA PRO A 574 16.83 -44.68 -6.46
C PRO A 574 18.13 -44.80 -7.25
N HIS A 575 18.34 -45.92 -7.97
CA HIS A 575 19.52 -46.19 -8.78
C HIS A 575 19.25 -46.10 -10.29
N GLY A 576 18.01 -45.79 -10.70
CA GLY A 576 17.61 -45.74 -12.11
C GLY A 576 18.48 -44.77 -12.92
N ILE A 577 19.00 -45.20 -14.05
CA ILE A 577 19.89 -44.37 -14.88
C ILE A 577 19.06 -43.40 -15.73
N ARG A 578 17.81 -43.75 -16.04
CA ARG A 578 16.96 -43.00 -16.98
C ARG A 578 16.03 -42.04 -16.25
N ILE A 579 15.92 -40.81 -16.78
CA ILE A 579 14.98 -39.80 -16.29
C ILE A 579 13.59 -40.08 -16.89
N ARG A 580 12.59 -40.23 -16.01
CA ARG A 580 11.18 -40.38 -16.36
C ARG A 580 10.49 -39.03 -16.52
N SER A 581 10.81 -38.07 -15.65
CA SER A 581 10.24 -36.72 -15.69
C SER A 581 11.12 -35.72 -14.92
N VAL A 582 11.05 -34.46 -15.33
CA VAL A 582 11.67 -33.32 -14.63
C VAL A 582 10.57 -32.58 -13.87
N LEU A 583 10.75 -32.40 -12.56
CA LEU A 583 9.83 -31.67 -11.69
C LEU A 583 10.25 -30.20 -11.54
N TRP A 584 11.56 -29.96 -11.54
CA TRP A 584 12.15 -28.62 -11.41
C TRP A 584 13.34 -28.48 -12.37
N PRO A 585 13.39 -27.46 -13.24
CA PRO A 585 14.52 -27.28 -14.16
C PRO A 585 15.80 -26.88 -13.39
N GLY A 586 16.95 -27.12 -14.00
CA GLY A 586 18.22 -26.61 -13.45
C GLY A 586 18.35 -25.10 -13.65
N LEU A 587 19.16 -24.43 -12.84
CA LEU A 587 19.57 -23.04 -13.06
C LEU A 587 21.08 -22.99 -13.31
N ARG A 588 21.50 -22.29 -14.34
CA ARG A 588 22.90 -22.10 -14.71
C ARG A 588 23.20 -20.64 -15.04
N GLU A 589 24.45 -20.23 -14.86
CA GLU A 589 24.93 -18.93 -15.27
C GLU A 589 25.31 -18.95 -16.77
N GLY A 590 24.57 -18.22 -17.60
CA GLY A 590 24.73 -18.21 -19.05
C GLY A 590 24.57 -19.58 -19.72
N CYS A 591 24.88 -19.66 -21.01
CA CYS A 591 24.70 -20.89 -21.80
C CYS A 591 25.74 -21.99 -21.50
N GLN A 592 26.92 -21.63 -20.96
CA GLN A 592 28.02 -22.57 -20.69
C GLN A 592 28.67 -22.43 -19.30
N GLY A 593 28.17 -21.54 -18.43
CA GLY A 593 28.71 -21.38 -17.08
C GLY A 593 28.22 -22.45 -16.09
N PRO A 594 28.57 -22.29 -14.80
CA PRO A 594 28.31 -23.29 -13.76
C PRO A 594 26.81 -23.54 -13.53
N CYS A 595 26.50 -24.76 -13.10
CA CYS A 595 25.18 -25.13 -12.58
C CYS A 595 25.07 -24.60 -11.15
N LEU A 596 24.16 -23.63 -10.96
CA LEU A 596 23.88 -22.97 -9.68
C LEU A 596 22.84 -23.74 -8.86
N HIS A 597 21.86 -24.34 -9.54
CA HIS A 597 20.86 -25.20 -8.93
C HIS A 597 20.62 -26.43 -9.82
N ARG A 598 20.77 -27.63 -9.25
CA ARG A 598 20.53 -28.88 -9.97
C ARG A 598 19.05 -29.06 -10.30
N ALA A 599 18.73 -29.68 -11.43
CA ALA A 599 17.36 -30.01 -11.79
C ALA A 599 16.84 -31.14 -10.87
N VAL A 600 15.57 -31.09 -10.46
CA VAL A 600 14.94 -32.14 -9.65
C VAL A 600 14.18 -33.09 -10.58
N VAL A 601 14.54 -34.36 -10.55
CA VAL A 601 14.07 -35.37 -11.52
C VAL A 601 13.57 -36.65 -10.83
N MET A 602 12.60 -37.31 -11.47
CA MET A 602 12.23 -38.70 -11.14
C MET A 602 12.90 -39.65 -12.12
N THR A 603 13.43 -40.77 -11.60
CA THR A 603 14.16 -41.79 -12.38
C THR A 603 13.48 -43.16 -12.30
N CYS A 604 13.61 -43.92 -13.38
CA CYS A 604 13.15 -45.30 -13.51
C CYS A 604 14.32 -46.25 -13.81
#